data_AF-A0A8T6MR33-F1
#
_entry.id   AF-A0A8T6MR33-F1
#
_cell.length_a   1.000
_cell.length_b   1.000
_cell.length_c   1.000
_cell.angle_alpha   90.00
_cell.angle_beta   90.00
_cell.angle_gamma   90.00
#
_symmetry.space_group_name_H-M   'P 1'
#
loop_
_entity.id
_entity.type
_entity.pdbx_description
1 polymer ?
#
loop_
_entity_poly.entity_id
_entity_poly.type
_entity_poly.pdbx_seq_one_letter_code
_entity_poly.pdbx_strand_id
1 'polypeptide(L)'
;MIKMRKTIFLLAIISASVVSLSGVDQAFAHQRVDIPTTHQSTNIRLTVGHSNEPAYGASRTHDGLHGFEMSIVDKDTKLPVSGTGTSLKLDKYYFKNVEKYNKATSSNQADKIDKNIQFGSVFGSPGTYLHRQIVDTGVYGYRIYGTVSYYGVKTIPVDVTAFCDDDNMNSKTKFEIGTWSSSFGCPTNMDYISFPNKPSDK
;
A
#
# COMPACT_ATOMS: atom_id res chain seq x y z
N MET A 1 -9.51 55.02 51.47
CA MET A 1 -9.67 53.55 51.32
C MET A 1 -9.54 53.20 49.85
N ILE A 2 -8.39 52.66 49.43
CA ILE A 2 -8.12 52.28 48.03
C ILE A 2 -8.47 50.81 47.88
N LYS A 3 -9.48 50.49 47.06
CA LYS A 3 -9.95 49.12 46.81
C LYS A 3 -9.17 48.56 45.60
N MET A 4 -8.05 47.89 45.83
CA MET A 4 -7.30 47.19 44.77
C MET A 4 -8.12 46.00 44.26
N ARG A 5 -8.55 46.05 43.00
CA ARG A 5 -9.10 44.88 42.29
C ARG A 5 -7.94 44.00 41.83
N LYS A 6 -7.87 42.78 42.33
CA LYS A 6 -6.95 41.74 41.85
C LYS A 6 -7.49 41.20 40.53
N THR A 7 -6.85 41.54 39.42
CA THR A 7 -7.12 40.92 38.12
C THR A 7 -6.43 39.57 38.09
N ILE A 8 -7.20 38.49 38.10
CA ILE A 8 -6.68 37.13 37.93
C ILE A 8 -6.57 36.89 36.43
N PHE A 9 -5.33 36.84 35.91
CA PHE A 9 -5.05 36.36 34.56
C PHE A 9 -5.08 34.82 34.58
N LEU A 10 -6.14 34.22 34.01
CA LEU A 10 -6.13 32.80 33.66
C LEU A 10 -5.24 32.64 32.41
N LEU A 11 -4.04 32.08 32.57
CA LEU A 11 -3.34 31.48 31.44
C LEU A 11 -4.05 30.16 31.11
N ALA A 12 -4.81 30.14 30.03
CA ALA A 12 -5.27 28.90 29.42
C ALA A 12 -4.03 28.19 28.83
N ILE A 13 -3.55 27.17 29.54
CA ILE A 13 -2.53 26.26 29.03
C ILE A 13 -3.21 25.42 27.95
N ILE A 14 -3.02 25.80 26.68
CA ILE A 14 -3.34 24.92 25.56
C ILE A 14 -2.27 23.83 25.60
N SER A 15 -2.59 22.73 26.29
CA SER A 15 -1.81 21.51 26.22
C SER A 15 -1.92 20.98 24.79
N ALA A 16 -0.92 21.29 23.97
CA ALA A 16 -0.73 20.61 22.70
C ALA A 16 -0.45 19.15 23.02
N SER A 17 -1.48 18.31 22.95
CA SER A 17 -1.33 16.87 22.91
C SER A 17 -0.52 16.57 21.65
N VAL A 18 0.79 16.39 21.82
CA VAL A 18 1.61 15.68 20.84
C VAL A 18 1.04 14.27 20.79
N VAL A 19 0.11 14.06 19.85
CA VAL A 19 -0.20 12.72 19.38
C VAL A 19 1.09 12.29 18.70
N SER A 20 1.89 11.54 19.43
CA SER A 20 2.96 10.74 18.84
C SER A 20 2.25 9.82 17.84
N LEU A 21 2.19 10.27 16.58
CA LEU A 21 2.08 9.40 15.42
C LEU A 21 3.33 8.54 15.49
N SER A 22 3.27 7.50 16.33
CA SER A 22 4.07 6.32 16.14
C SER A 22 3.76 5.94 14.70
N GLY A 23 4.72 6.20 13.83
CA GLY A 23 4.71 5.61 12.51
C GLY A 23 4.56 4.13 12.77
N VAL A 24 3.36 3.62 12.52
CA VAL A 24 3.20 2.22 12.17
C VAL A 24 3.95 2.12 10.84
N ASP A 25 5.27 2.01 10.92
CA ASP A 25 6.04 1.30 9.91
C ASP A 25 5.39 -0.09 9.92
N GLN A 26 4.46 -0.27 8.98
CA GLN A 26 3.81 -1.54 8.74
C GLN A 26 4.94 -2.56 8.59
N ALA A 27 5.03 -3.51 9.52
CA ALA A 27 6.15 -4.43 9.68
C ALA A 27 6.13 -5.57 8.63
N PHE A 28 6.06 -5.20 7.35
CA PHE A 28 6.01 -6.11 6.20
C PHE A 28 6.96 -5.62 5.09
N ALA A 29 7.31 -6.47 4.13
CA ALA A 29 8.14 -6.04 3.00
C ALA A 29 7.33 -5.08 2.13
N HIS A 30 7.74 -3.81 2.06
CA HIS A 30 7.06 -2.81 1.26
C HIS A 30 7.98 -2.27 0.16
N GLN A 31 7.41 -2.03 -1.02
CA GLN A 31 8.03 -1.30 -2.10
C GLN A 31 7.48 0.14 -2.14
N ARG A 32 8.34 1.10 -2.46
CA ARG A 32 8.02 2.53 -2.32
C ARG A 32 8.31 3.28 -3.61
N VAL A 33 7.40 4.16 -4.03
CA VAL A 33 7.62 5.10 -5.13
C VAL A 33 7.28 6.51 -4.67
N ASP A 34 8.16 7.44 -5.00
CA ASP A 34 7.90 8.86 -4.84
C ASP A 34 7.29 9.38 -6.14
N ILE A 35 6.11 9.99 -6.07
CA ILE A 35 5.44 10.57 -7.23
C ILE A 35 5.79 12.06 -7.26
N PRO A 36 6.71 12.47 -8.15
CA PRO A 36 7.14 13.86 -8.21
C PRO A 36 5.98 14.72 -8.69
N THR A 37 5.90 15.92 -8.12
CA THR A 37 4.97 16.93 -8.58
C THR A 37 5.73 18.20 -8.97
N THR A 38 5.09 19.05 -9.76
CA THR A 38 5.66 20.33 -10.23
C THR A 38 6.10 21.29 -9.12
N HIS A 39 5.67 21.06 -7.87
CA HIS A 39 6.11 21.81 -6.70
C HIS A 39 6.74 20.84 -5.71
N GLN A 40 7.99 21.08 -5.30
CA GLN A 40 8.73 20.18 -4.40
C GLN A 40 7.96 19.90 -3.09
N SER A 41 7.14 20.85 -2.64
CA SER A 41 6.32 20.75 -1.42
C SER A 41 5.03 19.93 -1.57
N THR A 42 4.78 19.29 -2.72
CA THR A 42 3.58 18.45 -2.93
C THR A 42 3.91 17.02 -3.36
N ASN A 43 5.12 16.57 -3.06
CA ASN A 43 5.54 15.21 -3.41
C ASN A 43 4.87 14.20 -2.46
N ILE A 44 4.24 13.18 -3.04
CA ILE A 44 3.67 12.08 -2.27
C ILE A 44 4.56 10.85 -2.39
N ARG A 45 4.64 10.09 -1.29
CA ARG A 45 5.22 8.76 -1.27
C ARG A 45 4.10 7.75 -1.18
N LEU A 46 4.09 6.84 -2.15
CA LEU A 46 3.26 5.66 -2.16
C LEU A 46 4.09 4.49 -1.64
N THR A 47 3.56 3.78 -0.65
CA THR A 47 4.15 2.54 -0.13
C THR A 47 3.16 1.42 -0.34
N VAL A 48 3.60 0.30 -0.93
CA VAL A 48 2.75 -0.85 -1.25
C VAL A 48 3.35 -2.13 -0.69
N GLY A 49 2.50 -3.08 -0.31
CA GLY A 49 2.90 -4.38 0.19
C GLY A 49 1.71 -5.28 0.44
N HIS A 50 1.92 -6.39 1.14
CA HIS A 50 0.82 -7.24 1.62
C HIS A 50 0.72 -7.23 3.14
N SER A 51 -0.51 -7.24 3.64
CA SER A 51 -0.82 -7.49 5.05
C SER A 51 -0.48 -8.93 5.43
N ASN A 52 0.01 -9.17 6.64
CA ASN A 52 0.19 -10.51 7.23
C ASN A 52 1.19 -11.44 6.51
N GLU A 53 2.20 -10.91 5.82
CA GLU A 53 3.33 -11.75 5.38
C GLU A 53 4.06 -12.33 6.60
N PRO A 54 4.37 -13.65 6.62
CA PRO A 54 5.04 -14.24 7.77
C PRO A 54 6.42 -13.60 7.93
N ALA A 55 6.59 -12.81 9.00
CA ALA A 55 7.90 -12.46 9.50
C ALA A 55 8.66 -13.76 9.80
N TYR A 56 9.93 -13.82 9.39
CA TYR A 56 10.82 -14.96 9.68
C TYR A 56 10.69 -15.38 11.15
N GLY A 57 10.19 -16.59 11.41
CA GLY A 57 10.19 -17.21 12.75
C GLY A 57 8.85 -17.44 13.45
N ALA A 58 7.70 -17.07 12.87
CA ALA A 58 6.38 -17.40 13.45
C ALA A 58 5.74 -18.65 12.80
N SER A 59 5.14 -19.52 13.63
CA SER A 59 4.48 -20.77 13.20
C SER A 59 3.36 -20.48 12.19
N ARG A 60 3.39 -21.22 11.08
CA ARG A 60 2.76 -20.92 9.80
C ARG A 60 1.30 -21.36 9.76
N THR A 61 0.37 -20.41 9.92
CA THR A 61 -1.01 -20.59 9.43
C THR A 61 -1.19 -19.58 8.31
N HIS A 62 -1.02 -20.03 7.06
CA HIS A 62 -1.28 -19.20 5.88
C HIS A 62 -2.77 -19.35 5.55
N ASP A 63 -3.62 -18.53 6.18
CA ASP A 63 -5.06 -18.46 5.89
C ASP A 63 -5.37 -17.81 4.52
N GLY A 64 -4.29 -17.55 3.75
CA GLY A 64 -4.17 -16.94 2.42
C GLY A 64 -5.01 -15.70 2.19
N LEU A 65 -5.36 -15.03 3.28
CA LEU A 65 -5.98 -13.73 3.30
C LEU A 65 -4.86 -12.68 3.35
N HIS A 66 -4.23 -12.44 2.20
CA HIS A 66 -3.18 -11.44 2.02
C HIS A 66 -3.77 -10.20 1.36
N GLY A 67 -4.23 -9.24 2.15
CA GLY A 67 -4.65 -7.96 1.60
C GLY A 67 -3.50 -7.22 0.94
N PHE A 68 -3.73 -6.66 -0.24
CA PHE A 68 -2.84 -5.65 -0.79
C PHE A 68 -3.05 -4.36 0.02
N GLU A 69 -1.99 -3.89 0.67
CA GLU A 69 -1.97 -2.67 1.46
C GLU A 69 -1.22 -1.57 0.71
N MET A 70 -1.75 -0.36 0.82
CA MET A 70 -1.17 0.83 0.24
C MET A 70 -1.29 1.98 1.23
N SER A 71 -0.21 2.71 1.46
CA SER A 71 -0.23 3.96 2.23
C SER A 71 0.31 5.12 1.40
N ILE A 72 -0.32 6.28 1.58
CA ILE A 72 0.03 7.53 0.90
C ILE A 72 0.37 8.55 1.96
N VAL A 73 1.60 9.06 1.91
CA VAL A 73 2.07 10.10 2.81
C VAL A 73 2.68 11.24 2.01
N ASP A 74 2.68 12.42 2.60
CA ASP A 74 3.53 13.50 2.13
C ASP A 74 4.99 13.10 2.33
N LYS A 75 5.80 13.23 1.29
CA LYS A 75 7.18 12.73 1.29
C LYS A 75 8.03 13.41 2.37
N ASP A 76 7.80 14.68 2.66
CA ASP A 76 8.68 15.48 3.51
C ASP A 76 8.22 15.45 4.97
N THR A 77 6.94 15.72 5.20
CA THR A 77 6.32 15.77 6.53
C THR A 77 5.94 14.40 7.08
N LYS A 78 5.86 13.38 6.22
CA LYS A 78 5.33 12.02 6.54
C LYS A 78 3.88 12.01 7.01
N LEU A 79 3.18 13.14 6.91
CA LEU A 79 1.78 13.21 7.27
C LEU A 79 0.94 12.40 6.27
N PRO A 80 -0.07 11.66 6.73
CA PRO A 80 -0.89 10.87 5.82
C PRO A 80 -1.71 11.75 4.88
N VAL A 81 -1.66 11.43 3.60
CA VAL A 81 -2.43 12.13 2.57
C VAL A 81 -3.76 11.41 2.41
N SER A 82 -4.77 11.97 3.05
CA SER A 82 -6.17 11.55 2.92
C SER A 82 -7.01 12.77 2.55
N GLY A 83 -7.91 12.59 1.60
CA GLY A 83 -8.74 13.70 1.11
C GLY A 83 -10.00 13.19 0.47
N THR A 84 -11.11 13.86 0.76
CA THR A 84 -12.34 13.73 -0.02
C THR A 84 -12.00 14.13 -1.46
N GLY A 85 -12.09 13.19 -2.40
CA GLY A 85 -11.70 13.39 -3.80
C GLY A 85 -10.49 12.56 -4.25
N THR A 86 -9.82 11.83 -3.36
CA THR A 86 -8.92 10.76 -3.80
C THR A 86 -9.75 9.66 -4.48
N SER A 87 -9.39 9.34 -5.71
CA SER A 87 -10.03 8.32 -6.54
C SER A 87 -8.93 7.47 -7.17
N LEU A 88 -8.46 6.48 -6.41
CA LEU A 88 -7.48 5.51 -6.86
C LEU A 88 -8.16 4.18 -7.19
N LYS A 89 -7.62 3.53 -8.21
CA LYS A 89 -8.01 2.20 -8.66
C LYS A 89 -6.78 1.30 -8.72
N LEU A 90 -7.05 0.01 -8.65
CA LEU A 90 -6.07 -1.05 -8.75
C LEU A 90 -6.41 -1.96 -9.94
N ASP A 91 -5.41 -2.24 -10.77
CA ASP A 91 -5.43 -3.43 -11.62
C ASP A 91 -4.44 -4.45 -11.05
N LYS A 92 -4.84 -5.71 -10.99
CA LYS A 92 -4.04 -6.85 -10.53
C LYS A 92 -3.69 -7.75 -11.71
N TYR A 93 -2.42 -8.09 -11.84
CA TYR A 93 -1.89 -9.02 -12.83
C TYR A 93 -1.35 -10.24 -12.09
N TYR A 94 -1.73 -11.44 -12.53
CA TYR A 94 -1.25 -12.69 -11.95
C TYR A 94 -0.66 -13.59 -13.02
N PHE A 95 0.61 -13.95 -12.87
CA PHE A 95 1.24 -15.04 -13.61
C PHE A 95 1.35 -16.26 -12.71
N LYS A 96 0.95 -17.41 -13.23
CA LYS A 96 0.89 -18.67 -12.47
C LYS A 96 2.25 -19.10 -11.91
N ASN A 97 3.34 -18.71 -12.57
CA ASN A 97 4.70 -18.97 -12.13
C ASN A 97 5.69 -18.00 -12.79
N VAL A 98 6.94 -18.05 -12.32
CA VAL A 98 8.04 -17.23 -12.83
C VAL A 98 8.37 -17.51 -14.30
N GLU A 99 8.22 -18.75 -14.77
CA GLU A 99 8.45 -19.10 -16.18
C GLU A 99 7.49 -18.34 -17.11
N LYS A 100 6.21 -18.26 -16.76
CA LYS A 100 5.19 -17.49 -17.49
C LYS A 100 5.51 -16.01 -17.52
N TYR A 101 5.89 -15.43 -16.38
CA TYR A 101 6.33 -14.03 -16.29
C TYR A 101 7.57 -13.75 -17.16
N ASN A 102 8.57 -14.63 -17.11
CA ASN A 102 9.80 -14.50 -17.88
C ASN A 102 9.54 -14.55 -19.40
N LYS A 103 8.62 -15.41 -19.85
CA LYS A 103 8.23 -15.53 -21.27
C LYS A 103 7.33 -14.39 -21.77
N ALA A 104 6.54 -13.78 -20.88
CA ALA A 104 5.60 -12.72 -21.27
C ALA A 104 6.34 -11.50 -21.84
N THR A 105 5.75 -10.82 -22.82
CA THR A 105 6.27 -9.56 -23.37
C THR A 105 5.52 -8.34 -22.83
N SER A 106 4.40 -8.55 -22.14
CA SER A 106 3.66 -7.50 -21.44
C SER A 106 2.88 -8.05 -20.25
N SER A 107 2.54 -7.19 -19.29
CA SER A 107 1.66 -7.53 -18.16
C SER A 107 0.26 -7.99 -18.61
N ASN A 108 -0.20 -7.57 -19.79
CA ASN A 108 -1.48 -8.00 -20.37
C ASN A 108 -1.52 -9.48 -20.79
N GLN A 109 -0.39 -10.18 -20.75
CA GLN A 109 -0.30 -11.64 -20.96
C GLN A 109 -0.35 -12.44 -19.65
N ALA A 110 -0.64 -11.79 -18.54
CA ALA A 110 -0.89 -12.46 -17.26
C ALA A 110 -2.01 -13.51 -17.40
N ASP A 111 -1.87 -14.63 -16.69
CA ASP A 111 -2.85 -15.72 -16.70
C ASP A 111 -4.19 -15.27 -16.10
N LYS A 112 -4.20 -14.26 -15.23
CA LYS A 112 -5.40 -13.57 -14.75
C LYS A 112 -5.16 -12.07 -14.63
N ILE A 113 -6.16 -11.28 -15.00
CA ILE A 113 -6.16 -9.82 -14.84
C ILE A 113 -7.48 -9.37 -14.25
N ASP A 114 -7.42 -8.74 -13.08
CA ASP A 114 -8.58 -8.11 -12.44
C ASP A 114 -8.40 -6.58 -12.54
N LYS A 115 -9.34 -5.86 -13.14
CA LYS A 115 -9.21 -4.42 -13.44
C LYS A 115 -10.21 -3.56 -12.67
N ASN A 116 -9.89 -2.28 -12.52
CA ASN A 116 -10.75 -1.26 -11.90
C ASN A 116 -11.20 -1.62 -10.47
N ILE A 117 -10.34 -2.31 -9.73
CA ILE A 117 -10.59 -2.66 -8.33
C ILE A 117 -10.58 -1.37 -7.51
N GLN A 118 -11.60 -1.19 -6.68
CA GLN A 118 -11.70 -0.08 -5.75
C GLN A 118 -10.97 -0.41 -4.45
N PHE A 119 -10.23 0.56 -3.93
CA PHE A 119 -9.61 0.46 -2.62
C PHE A 119 -10.62 0.75 -1.50
N GLY A 120 -10.55 -0.02 -0.41
CA GLY A 120 -11.20 0.34 0.84
C GLY A 120 -10.28 1.21 1.68
N SER A 121 -10.70 2.41 2.09
CA SER A 121 -9.98 3.15 3.12
C SER A 121 -10.00 2.38 4.45
N VAL A 122 -8.87 2.37 5.16
CA VAL A 122 -8.76 1.70 6.45
C VAL A 122 -9.25 2.64 7.55
N PHE A 123 -10.30 2.21 8.27
CA PHE A 123 -10.85 2.99 9.38
C PHE A 123 -9.79 3.22 10.47
N GLY A 124 -9.65 4.47 10.92
CA GLY A 124 -8.65 4.85 11.94
C GLY A 124 -7.21 4.98 11.41
N SER A 125 -6.96 4.74 10.11
CA SER A 125 -5.65 4.91 9.49
C SER A 125 -5.77 5.78 8.23
N PRO A 126 -5.85 7.12 8.38
CA PRO A 126 -5.92 8.04 7.25
C PRO A 126 -4.75 7.80 6.28
N GLY A 127 -5.02 7.87 4.98
CA GLY A 127 -4.01 7.66 3.94
C GLY A 127 -3.65 6.20 3.68
N THR A 128 -4.21 5.26 4.46
CA THR A 128 -4.06 3.82 4.24
C THR A 128 -5.28 3.23 3.56
N TYR A 129 -5.01 2.33 2.63
CA TYR A 129 -5.96 1.67 1.78
C TYR A 129 -5.66 0.18 1.74
N LEU A 130 -6.72 -0.62 1.75
CA LEU A 130 -6.65 -2.08 1.75
C LEU A 130 -7.54 -2.61 0.64
N HIS A 131 -7.02 -3.57 -0.11
CA HIS A 131 -7.81 -4.46 -0.94
C HIS A 131 -7.60 -5.90 -0.47
N ARG A 132 -8.62 -6.48 0.16
CA ARG A 132 -8.59 -7.89 0.57
C ARG A 132 -8.65 -8.78 -0.66
N GLN A 133 -7.75 -9.73 -0.71
CA GLN A 133 -7.67 -10.72 -1.78
C GLN A 133 -7.24 -12.06 -1.21
N ILE A 134 -7.67 -13.12 -1.88
CA ILE A 134 -7.08 -14.44 -1.74
C ILE A 134 -5.95 -14.50 -2.77
N VAL A 135 -4.76 -14.88 -2.32
CA VAL A 135 -3.60 -15.07 -3.18
C VAL A 135 -3.36 -16.57 -3.35
N ASP A 136 -2.97 -16.97 -4.56
CA ASP A 136 -2.33 -18.24 -4.92
C ASP A 136 -0.81 -18.08 -5.04
N THR A 137 -0.05 -19.17 -4.98
CA THR A 137 1.39 -19.12 -5.34
C THR A 137 1.57 -18.59 -6.76
N GLY A 138 2.51 -17.67 -6.97
CA GLY A 138 2.85 -17.13 -8.28
C GLY A 138 3.33 -15.68 -8.23
N VAL A 139 3.35 -15.02 -9.39
CA VAL A 139 3.87 -13.66 -9.54
C VAL A 139 2.71 -12.68 -9.67
N TYR A 140 2.68 -11.69 -8.78
CA TYR A 140 1.68 -10.64 -8.74
C TYR A 140 2.26 -9.29 -9.14
N GLY A 141 1.50 -8.57 -9.96
CA GLY A 141 1.72 -7.16 -10.27
C GLY A 141 0.50 -6.32 -9.94
N TYR A 142 0.74 -5.10 -9.53
CA TYR A 142 -0.28 -4.16 -9.09
C TYR A 142 -0.07 -2.82 -9.79
N ARG A 143 -1.01 -2.43 -10.65
CA ARG A 143 -1.05 -1.08 -11.21
C ARG A 143 -2.01 -0.24 -10.41
N ILE A 144 -1.51 0.86 -9.88
CA ILE A 144 -2.27 1.83 -9.09
C ILE A 144 -2.40 3.08 -9.94
N TYR A 145 -3.63 3.50 -10.19
CA TYR A 145 -3.88 4.63 -11.08
C TYR A 145 -5.10 5.46 -10.67
N GLY A 146 -5.15 6.70 -11.14
CA GLY A 146 -6.21 7.65 -10.84
C GLY A 146 -5.64 8.93 -10.24
N THR A 147 -6.25 9.43 -9.18
CA THR A 147 -5.88 10.72 -8.60
C THR A 147 -5.89 10.72 -7.08
N VAL A 148 -4.91 11.38 -6.48
CA VAL A 148 -4.84 11.68 -5.05
C VAL A 148 -5.22 13.13 -4.80
N SER A 149 -6.16 13.35 -3.88
CA SER A 149 -6.48 14.69 -3.38
C SER A 149 -5.50 15.03 -2.26
N TYR A 150 -4.51 15.86 -2.57
CA TYR A 150 -3.49 16.33 -1.63
C TYR A 150 -4.09 17.45 -0.77
N TYR A 151 -4.54 17.09 0.44
CA TYR A 151 -5.16 17.98 1.44
C TYR A 151 -6.25 18.92 0.89
N GLY A 152 -6.96 18.51 -0.17
CA GLY A 152 -7.99 19.32 -0.84
C GLY A 152 -7.47 20.53 -1.64
N VAL A 153 -6.16 20.77 -1.67
CA VAL A 153 -5.56 21.93 -2.36
C VAL A 153 -5.05 21.59 -3.76
N LYS A 154 -4.78 20.32 -4.03
CA LYS A 154 -4.25 19.86 -5.31
C LYS A 154 -4.67 18.43 -5.63
N THR A 155 -4.83 18.15 -6.92
CA THR A 155 -5.03 16.78 -7.42
C THR A 155 -3.74 16.29 -8.06
N ILE A 156 -3.24 15.14 -7.61
CA ILE A 156 -2.01 14.52 -8.10
C ILE A 156 -2.39 13.28 -8.91
N PRO A 157 -2.10 13.22 -10.22
CA PRO A 157 -2.30 12.01 -11.00
C PRO A 157 -1.32 10.93 -10.57
N VAL A 158 -1.82 9.70 -10.51
CA VAL A 158 -1.04 8.50 -10.19
C VAL A 158 -1.24 7.50 -11.32
N ASP A 159 -0.14 6.93 -11.82
CA ASP A 159 -0.13 5.75 -12.68
C ASP A 159 1.22 5.06 -12.50
N VAL A 160 1.25 4.06 -11.61
CA VAL A 160 2.46 3.32 -11.26
C VAL A 160 2.14 1.84 -11.24
N THR A 161 3.13 1.00 -11.54
CA THR A 161 2.99 -0.45 -11.51
C THR A 161 4.16 -1.06 -10.79
N ALA A 162 3.89 -1.91 -9.81
CA ALA A 162 4.87 -2.66 -9.03
C ALA A 162 4.64 -4.16 -9.22
N PHE A 163 5.71 -4.95 -9.20
CA PHE A 163 5.63 -6.41 -9.21
C PHE A 163 6.32 -6.98 -7.97
N CYS A 164 5.79 -8.09 -7.45
CA CYS A 164 6.47 -8.83 -6.41
C CYS A 164 7.80 -9.40 -6.94
N ASP A 165 8.71 -9.67 -6.03
CA ASP A 165 10.06 -10.12 -6.33
C ASP A 165 10.24 -11.63 -6.04
N ASP A 166 10.87 -12.32 -6.98
CA ASP A 166 11.33 -13.70 -6.89
C ASP A 166 12.70 -13.81 -7.58
N ASP A 167 13.65 -14.49 -6.94
CA ASP A 167 15.03 -14.56 -7.40
C ASP A 167 15.19 -15.29 -8.76
N ASN A 168 14.19 -16.04 -9.19
CA ASN A 168 14.21 -16.73 -10.49
C ASN A 168 13.70 -15.84 -11.64
N MET A 169 13.29 -14.61 -11.37
CA MET A 169 12.87 -13.67 -12.42
C MET A 169 14.06 -13.14 -13.21
N ASN A 170 13.94 -13.14 -14.53
CA ASN A 170 14.96 -12.58 -15.42
C ASN A 170 15.10 -11.05 -15.25
N SER A 171 14.01 -10.38 -14.87
CA SER A 171 14.00 -8.96 -14.56
C SER A 171 12.87 -8.64 -13.59
N LYS A 172 13.25 -8.18 -12.40
CA LYS A 172 12.35 -7.81 -11.30
C LYS A 172 11.51 -6.55 -11.62
N THR A 173 11.97 -5.74 -12.58
CA THR A 173 11.36 -4.44 -12.95
C THR A 173 10.73 -4.43 -14.35
N LYS A 174 10.66 -5.59 -15.02
CA LYS A 174 10.32 -5.73 -16.45
C LYS A 174 9.05 -5.00 -16.89
N PHE A 175 8.02 -5.02 -16.04
CA PHE A 175 6.72 -4.41 -16.30
C PHE A 175 6.38 -3.30 -15.32
N GLU A 176 7.35 -2.84 -14.53
CA GLU A 176 7.14 -1.78 -13.56
C GLU A 176 7.06 -0.40 -14.23
N ILE A 177 6.21 0.45 -13.66
CA ILE A 177 6.08 1.86 -14.03
C ILE A 177 6.33 2.68 -12.77
N GLY A 178 7.27 3.61 -12.84
CA GLY A 178 7.75 4.40 -11.70
C GLY A 178 9.11 3.93 -11.22
N THR A 179 9.81 4.82 -10.51
CA THR A 179 11.13 4.51 -9.93
C THR A 179 10.93 4.00 -8.52
N TRP A 180 10.72 2.68 -8.42
CA TRP A 180 10.52 2.04 -7.13
C TRP A 180 11.84 1.83 -6.38
N SER A 181 11.74 1.91 -5.06
CA SER A 181 12.78 1.55 -4.12
C SER A 181 12.29 0.38 -3.27
N SER A 182 13.23 -0.45 -2.78
CA SER A 182 12.95 -1.74 -2.10
C SER A 182 12.17 -2.73 -2.98
N SER A 183 11.78 -3.87 -2.43
CA SER A 183 10.92 -4.87 -3.07
C SER A 183 10.04 -5.54 -2.02
N PHE A 184 8.99 -6.21 -2.47
CA PHE A 184 8.16 -7.12 -1.66
C PHE A 184 8.16 -8.51 -2.30
N GLY A 185 8.13 -9.57 -1.49
CA GLY A 185 8.28 -10.93 -1.99
C GLY A 185 7.03 -11.45 -2.70
N CYS A 186 7.22 -12.36 -3.67
CA CYS A 186 6.10 -13.12 -4.22
C CYS A 186 5.57 -14.17 -3.23
N PRO A 187 4.25 -14.43 -3.19
CA PRO A 187 3.71 -15.52 -2.39
C PRO A 187 4.29 -16.87 -2.82
N THR A 188 4.96 -17.56 -1.88
CA THR A 188 5.56 -18.88 -2.08
C THR A 188 5.01 -19.87 -1.05
N ASN A 189 4.96 -21.16 -1.41
CA ASN A 189 4.71 -22.27 -0.48
C ASN A 189 3.50 -22.09 0.45
N MET A 190 2.34 -21.71 -0.12
CA MET A 190 1.10 -21.60 0.65
C MET A 190 0.56 -22.97 1.04
N ASP A 191 0.15 -23.13 2.31
CA ASP A 191 -0.45 -24.37 2.80
C ASP A 191 -1.97 -24.40 2.51
N TYR A 192 -2.33 -25.04 1.40
CA TYR A 192 -3.72 -25.22 0.99
C TYR A 192 -4.54 -26.12 1.92
N ILE A 193 -3.92 -26.85 2.86
CA ILE A 193 -4.65 -27.74 3.80
C ILE A 193 -5.51 -26.92 4.77
N SER A 194 -5.14 -25.67 5.02
CA SER A 194 -5.89 -24.73 5.86
C SER A 194 -7.05 -24.04 5.12
N PHE A 195 -7.18 -24.27 3.81
CA PHE A 195 -8.26 -23.76 2.98
C PHE A 195 -9.18 -24.87 2.52
N PRO A 196 -10.52 -24.72 2.63
CA PRO A 196 -11.43 -25.64 2.00
C PRO A 196 -11.35 -25.46 0.47
N ASN A 197 -10.46 -26.21 -0.17
CA ASN A 197 -10.60 -26.51 -1.58
C ASN A 197 -11.95 -27.22 -1.74
N LYS A 198 -12.81 -26.71 -2.64
CA LYS A 198 -14.02 -27.45 -3.02
C LYS A 198 -13.64 -28.90 -3.31
N PRO A 199 -14.44 -29.89 -2.88
CA PRO A 199 -14.21 -31.27 -3.29
C PRO A 199 -14.16 -31.30 -4.82
N SER A 200 -13.07 -31.82 -5.37
CA SER A 200 -13.05 -32.26 -6.75
C SER A 200 -14.11 -33.34 -6.89
N ASP A 201 -15.21 -33.03 -7.57
CA ASP A 201 -16.11 -34.06 -8.08
C ASP A 201 -15.28 -35.03 -8.93
N LYS A 202 -15.47 -36.32 -8.64
CA LYS A 202 -14.78 -37.46 -9.23
C LYS A 202 -15.00 -37.57 -10.72
#